data_AF-A0A258C050-F1
#
_entry.id   AF-A0A258C050-F1
#
_cell.length_a   1.000
_cell.length_b   1.000
_cell.length_c   1.000
_cell.angle_alpha   90.00
_cell.angle_beta   90.00
_cell.angle_gamma   90.00
#
_symmetry.space_group_name_H-M   'P 1'
#
loop_
_entity.id
_entity.type
_entity.pdbx_description
1 polymer ?
#
loop_
_entity_poly.entity_id
_entity_poly.type
_entity_poly.pdbx_seq_one_letter_code
_entity_poly.pdbx_strand_id
1 'polypeptide(L)'
;MPADTIIERADRDAWRAANPALGVFLNEAQFEDAAARAIRSPTFAPSFRLLNLNQRTTAEQRFINRDDWDANGEPFDAIELEGQPCYGGLDLSSTRDLTAFSLWFPEAGKLLTWHWVPADTIIERADRDRVPYPIWAEAGWIEKTNGRATDRLSIARRLADVRQHYDVRGIAYDRWRFEDLRKLLNDEGIELPLVEFVPGYKTYAPACDAFERAVLERRMQHNENPLLRWQAGNVIAETDAAGNRKPSKTKSLDRIDGIVTAIMAVGIASRDEGKAEYRGEGPFWL
;
A
#
# COMPACT_ATOMS: atom_id res chain seq x y z
N MET A 1 -20.55 12.19 26.88
CA MET A 1 -19.23 12.63 26.39
C MET A 1 -19.08 12.22 24.94
N PRO A 2 -18.55 13.07 24.05
CA PRO A 2 -18.30 12.67 22.67
C PRO A 2 -17.38 11.45 22.63
N ALA A 3 -17.59 10.54 21.69
CA ALA A 3 -16.76 9.35 21.56
C ALA A 3 -15.28 9.73 21.37
N ASP A 4 -14.98 10.80 20.64
CA ASP A 4 -13.60 11.18 20.30
C ASP A 4 -12.75 11.59 21.51
N THR A 5 -13.37 12.01 22.63
CA THR A 5 -12.66 12.54 23.79
C THR A 5 -12.01 11.47 24.69
N ILE A 6 -12.35 10.19 24.53
CA ILE A 6 -11.87 9.11 25.44
C ILE A 6 -10.58 8.45 24.96
N ILE A 7 -10.28 8.48 23.65
CA ILE A 7 -8.94 8.06 23.18
C ILE A 7 -7.89 9.10 23.57
N GLU A 8 -8.26 10.38 23.59
CA GLU A 8 -7.28 11.48 23.62
C GLU A 8 -6.59 11.73 24.95
N ARG A 9 -7.03 11.18 26.08
CA ARG A 9 -6.28 11.33 27.34
C ARG A 9 -6.41 10.10 28.21
N ALA A 10 -5.25 9.59 28.62
CA ALA A 10 -4.84 8.88 29.84
C ALA A 10 -5.84 8.78 31.03
N ASP A 11 -7.10 8.48 30.79
CA ASP A 11 -8.09 8.26 31.82
C ASP A 11 -7.95 6.80 32.30
N ARG A 12 -6.99 6.60 33.20
CA ARG A 12 -6.76 5.30 33.86
C ARG A 12 -8.03 4.80 34.56
N ASP A 13 -8.93 5.70 34.96
CA ASP A 13 -10.19 5.34 35.57
C ASP A 13 -11.16 4.80 34.52
N ALA A 14 -11.20 5.37 33.32
CA ALA A 14 -11.94 4.79 32.18
C ALA A 14 -11.38 3.41 31.77
N TRP A 15 -10.06 3.23 31.79
CA TRP A 15 -9.44 1.93 31.50
C TRP A 15 -9.81 0.87 32.53
N ARG A 16 -9.76 1.22 33.82
CA ARG A 16 -10.17 0.34 34.93
C ARG A 16 -11.66 0.07 34.95
N ALA A 17 -12.49 1.05 34.59
CA ALA A 17 -13.93 0.88 34.47
C ALA A 17 -14.30 -0.10 33.35
N ALA A 18 -13.61 -0.03 32.20
CA ALA A 18 -13.80 -0.97 31.11
C ALA A 18 -13.13 -2.34 31.36
N ASN A 19 -12.04 -2.36 32.12
CA ASN A 19 -11.22 -3.55 32.42
C ASN A 19 -10.93 -3.63 33.92
N PRO A 20 -11.86 -4.14 34.74
CA PRO A 20 -11.67 -4.26 36.19
C PRO A 20 -10.47 -5.14 36.61
N ALA A 21 -9.94 -5.92 35.67
CA ALA A 21 -8.80 -6.82 35.85
C ALA A 21 -7.44 -6.22 35.45
N LEU A 22 -7.39 -4.97 35.00
CA LEU A 22 -6.16 -4.29 34.62
C LEU A 22 -5.20 -4.20 35.81
N GLY A 23 -3.95 -4.65 35.63
CA GLY A 23 -2.94 -4.71 36.68
C GLY A 23 -3.04 -5.95 37.59
N VAL A 24 -4.02 -6.84 37.37
CA VAL A 24 -4.14 -8.11 38.11
C VAL A 24 -3.68 -9.29 37.23
N PHE A 25 -4.39 -9.53 36.12
CA PHE A 25 -3.98 -10.53 35.12
C PHE A 25 -3.81 -9.92 33.72
N LEU A 26 -4.46 -8.79 33.44
CA LEU A 26 -4.24 -8.01 32.24
C LEU A 26 -3.04 -7.08 32.49
N ASN A 27 -1.98 -7.26 31.72
CA ASN A 27 -0.73 -6.52 31.88
C ASN A 27 -0.93 -5.04 31.53
N GLU A 28 -0.70 -4.14 32.49
CA GLU A 28 -0.92 -2.71 32.32
C GLU A 28 0.02 -2.07 31.29
N ALA A 29 1.29 -2.51 31.23
CA ALA A 29 2.26 -1.98 30.27
C ALA A 29 1.90 -2.36 28.82
N GLN A 30 1.50 -3.63 28.59
CA GLN A 30 1.03 -4.07 27.26
C GLN A 30 -0.24 -3.34 26.84
N PHE A 31 -1.13 -3.05 27.79
CA PHE A 31 -2.34 -2.29 27.52
C PHE A 31 -2.02 -0.82 27.16
N GLU A 32 -1.05 -0.21 27.84
CA GLU A 32 -0.58 1.14 27.55
C GLU A 32 0.06 1.24 26.16
N ASP A 33 0.87 0.26 25.76
CA ASP A 33 1.42 0.17 24.40
C ASP A 33 0.34 0.03 23.34
N ALA A 34 -0.68 -0.80 23.60
CA ALA A 34 -1.82 -0.96 22.71
C ALA A 34 -2.64 0.34 22.61
N ALA A 35 -2.84 1.04 23.73
CA ALA A 35 -3.52 2.34 23.74
C ALA A 35 -2.74 3.40 22.95
N ALA A 36 -1.43 3.47 23.15
CA ALA A 36 -0.55 4.37 22.40
C ALA A 36 -0.54 4.06 20.90
N ARG A 37 -0.58 2.77 20.53
CA ARG A 37 -0.77 2.34 19.14
C ARG A 37 -2.13 2.78 18.61
N ALA A 38 -3.20 2.62 19.38
CA ALA A 38 -4.55 3.02 18.97
C ALA A 38 -4.66 4.53 18.71
N ILE A 39 -4.00 5.37 19.51
CA ILE A 39 -3.94 6.82 19.28
C ILE A 39 -3.29 7.13 17.92
N ARG A 40 -2.23 6.41 17.57
CA ARG A 40 -1.45 6.67 16.34
C ARG A 40 -1.93 5.90 15.11
N SER A 41 -2.72 4.85 15.28
CA SER A 41 -3.18 3.97 14.20
C SER A 41 -4.71 4.02 14.09
N PRO A 42 -5.23 4.80 13.15
CA PRO A 42 -6.65 4.93 12.85
C PRO A 42 -7.34 3.59 12.53
N THR A 43 -6.58 2.60 12.06
CA THR A 43 -7.08 1.24 11.78
C THR A 43 -7.16 0.36 13.01
N PHE A 44 -6.20 0.51 13.93
CA PHE A 44 -6.19 -0.24 15.19
C PHE A 44 -7.15 0.38 16.22
N ALA A 45 -7.37 1.70 16.15
CA ALA A 45 -8.25 2.44 17.05
C ALA A 45 -9.64 1.80 17.21
N PRO A 46 -10.42 1.48 16.15
CA PRO A 46 -11.74 0.88 16.32
C PRO A 46 -11.71 -0.48 17.02
N SER A 47 -10.72 -1.33 16.71
CA SER A 47 -10.55 -2.64 17.36
C SER A 47 -10.19 -2.49 18.84
N PHE A 48 -9.27 -1.59 19.17
CA PHE A 48 -8.92 -1.29 20.56
C PHE A 48 -10.13 -0.72 21.32
N ARG A 49 -10.87 0.22 20.73
CA ARG A 49 -12.08 0.78 21.33
C ARG A 49 -13.13 -0.29 21.61
N LEU A 50 -13.35 -1.20 20.66
CA LEU A 50 -14.32 -2.28 20.80
C LEU A 50 -13.89 -3.32 21.83
N LEU A 51 -12.68 -3.86 21.71
CA LEU A 51 -12.20 -5.01 22.48
C LEU A 51 -11.63 -4.63 23.84
N ASN A 52 -10.97 -3.47 23.93
CA ASN A 52 -10.29 -3.03 25.14
C ASN A 52 -11.09 -1.97 25.91
N LEU A 53 -12.00 -1.22 25.27
CA LEU A 53 -12.79 -0.18 25.95
C LEU A 53 -14.31 -0.44 25.93
N ASN A 54 -14.78 -1.54 25.33
CA ASN A 54 -16.20 -1.86 25.14
C ASN A 54 -17.01 -0.74 24.45
N GLN A 55 -16.37 0.06 23.62
CA GLN A 55 -16.99 1.14 22.88
C GLN A 55 -17.40 0.66 21.49
N ARG A 56 -18.71 0.65 21.22
CA ARG A 56 -19.24 0.36 19.87
C ARG A 56 -18.82 1.48 18.92
N THR A 57 -18.15 1.12 17.85
CA THR A 57 -17.74 2.04 16.78
C THR A 57 -18.55 1.74 15.51
N THR A 58 -18.98 2.79 14.83
CA THR A 58 -19.78 2.70 13.58
C THR A 58 -18.95 2.89 12.31
N ALA A 59 -17.64 3.19 12.43
CA ALA A 59 -16.79 3.42 11.28
C ALA A 59 -16.32 2.08 10.68
N GLU A 60 -16.68 1.82 9.43
CA GLU A 60 -15.91 0.89 8.59
C GLU A 60 -14.43 1.29 8.66
N GLN A 61 -13.55 0.35 9.00
CA GLN A 61 -12.14 0.61 9.27
C GLN A 61 -11.43 1.07 7.99
N ARG A 62 -11.37 2.39 7.79
CA ARG A 62 -10.52 3.00 6.75
C ARG A 62 -9.08 2.62 7.05
N PHE A 63 -8.41 2.03 6.06
CA PHE A 63 -7.05 1.52 6.22
C PHE A 63 -6.01 2.65 6.39
N ILE A 64 -6.30 3.84 5.85
CA ILE A 64 -5.40 4.99 5.87
C ILE A 64 -6.22 6.21 6.31
N ASN A 65 -5.70 7.00 7.25
CA ASN A 65 -6.27 8.31 7.56
C ASN A 65 -5.79 9.33 6.53
N ARG A 66 -6.74 10.15 6.08
CA ARG A 66 -6.52 11.19 5.09
C ARG A 66 -5.43 12.17 5.51
N ASP A 67 -5.39 12.59 6.77
CA ASP A 67 -4.42 13.60 7.22
C ASP A 67 -2.99 13.05 7.23
N ASP A 68 -2.83 11.77 7.62
CA ASP A 68 -1.54 11.07 7.56
C ASP A 68 -1.08 10.87 6.10
N TRP A 69 -2.02 10.54 5.21
CA TRP A 69 -1.73 10.47 3.77
C TRP A 69 -1.33 11.83 3.20
N ASP A 70 -2.12 12.87 3.46
CA ASP A 70 -1.89 14.22 2.92
C ASP A 70 -0.56 14.81 3.44
N ALA A 71 -0.13 14.47 4.66
CA ALA A 71 1.17 14.85 5.21
C ALA A 71 2.39 14.24 4.47
N ASN A 72 2.16 13.28 3.59
CA ASN A 72 3.17 12.64 2.74
C ASN A 72 3.09 13.11 1.26
N GLY A 73 2.23 14.09 0.95
CA GLY A 73 2.04 14.60 -0.40
C GLY A 73 3.01 15.70 -0.77
N GLU A 74 4.32 15.50 -0.65
CA GLU A 74 5.26 16.45 -1.25
C GLU A 74 5.55 16.00 -2.70
N PRO A 75 5.45 16.91 -3.70
CA PRO A 75 5.76 16.58 -5.09
C PRO A 75 7.26 16.43 -5.28
N PHE A 76 7.66 15.57 -6.21
CA PHE A 76 9.06 15.28 -6.48
C PHE A 76 9.28 14.89 -7.95
N ASP A 77 10.52 15.04 -8.44
CA ASP A 77 10.87 14.73 -9.83
C ASP A 77 11.41 13.30 -9.94
N ALA A 78 10.78 12.48 -10.77
CA ALA A 78 11.18 11.10 -11.01
C ALA A 78 12.63 10.95 -11.52
N ILE A 79 13.24 12.00 -12.06
CA ILE A 79 14.65 12.02 -12.49
C ILE A 79 15.59 11.79 -11.30
N GLU A 80 15.26 12.30 -10.12
CA GLU A 80 16.14 12.14 -8.94
C GLU A 80 16.24 10.68 -8.46
N LEU A 81 15.34 9.82 -8.93
CA LEU A 81 15.26 8.40 -8.59
C LEU A 81 16.06 7.53 -9.56
N GLU A 82 16.62 8.08 -10.64
CA GLU A 82 17.40 7.31 -11.62
C GLU A 82 18.55 6.53 -10.96
N GLY A 83 18.67 5.25 -11.33
CA GLY A 83 19.64 4.31 -10.79
C GLY A 83 19.38 3.85 -9.36
N GLN A 84 18.37 4.38 -8.67
CA GLN A 84 18.14 4.02 -7.27
C GLN A 84 17.48 2.64 -7.10
N PRO A 85 17.80 1.93 -6.00
CA PRO A 85 17.14 0.69 -5.64
C PRO A 85 15.64 0.84 -5.42
N CYS A 86 14.85 0.01 -6.10
CA CYS A 86 13.41 0.03 -5.94
C CYS A 86 12.76 -1.35 -6.06
N TYR A 87 11.53 -1.41 -5.55
CA TYR A 87 10.70 -2.60 -5.52
C TYR A 87 9.34 -2.28 -6.12
N GLY A 88 8.85 -3.14 -6.99
CA GLY A 88 7.60 -2.98 -7.71
C GLY A 88 6.45 -3.81 -7.14
N GLY A 89 5.24 -3.33 -7.34
CA GLY A 89 4.01 -4.11 -7.19
C GLY A 89 3.15 -3.91 -8.42
N LEU A 90 2.66 -4.99 -9.01
CA LEU A 90 1.90 -4.99 -10.26
C LEU A 90 0.53 -5.65 -10.06
N ASP A 91 -0.54 -4.89 -10.35
CA ASP A 91 -1.91 -5.38 -10.38
C ASP A 91 -2.47 -5.27 -11.79
N LEU A 92 -2.53 -6.41 -12.47
CA LEU A 92 -2.98 -6.49 -13.85
C LEU A 92 -4.50 -6.35 -14.02
N SER A 93 -5.26 -6.20 -12.92
CA SER A 93 -6.68 -5.86 -12.92
C SER A 93 -7.61 -6.83 -13.65
N SER A 94 -8.90 -6.75 -13.30
CA SER A 94 -10.01 -7.39 -14.01
C SER A 94 -10.64 -6.47 -15.05
N THR A 95 -11.64 -6.97 -15.77
CA THR A 95 -12.34 -6.20 -16.81
C THR A 95 -12.88 -4.85 -16.30
N ARG A 96 -13.11 -4.69 -14.99
CA ARG A 96 -13.73 -3.50 -14.39
C ARG A 96 -12.81 -2.61 -13.56
N ASP A 97 -11.66 -3.11 -13.12
CA ASP A 97 -10.75 -2.40 -12.22
C ASP A 97 -9.68 -1.62 -13.02
N LEU A 98 -8.87 -0.79 -12.35
CA LEU A 98 -7.74 -0.11 -12.98
C LEU A 98 -6.52 -1.02 -12.94
N THR A 99 -5.78 -1.13 -14.04
CA THR A 99 -4.44 -1.75 -13.97
C THR A 99 -3.50 -0.75 -13.31
N ALA A 100 -2.71 -1.19 -12.34
CA ALA A 100 -1.79 -0.33 -11.60
C ALA A 100 -0.41 -0.98 -11.48
N PHE A 101 0.61 -0.14 -11.36
CA PHE A 101 1.98 -0.53 -11.05
C PHE A 101 2.60 0.53 -10.16
N SER A 102 3.19 0.13 -9.03
CA SER A 102 3.87 1.05 -8.11
C SER A 102 5.33 0.66 -7.95
N LEU A 103 6.23 1.64 -7.84
CA LEU A 103 7.61 1.48 -7.40
C LEU A 103 7.81 2.18 -6.06
N TRP A 104 8.37 1.44 -5.11
CA TRP A 104 8.77 1.93 -3.80
C TRP A 104 10.30 2.02 -3.72
N PHE A 105 10.80 3.22 -3.41
CA PHE A 105 12.22 3.54 -3.23
C PHE A 105 12.48 3.72 -1.73
N PRO A 106 12.86 2.65 -1.00
CA PRO A 106 12.94 2.70 0.47
C PRO A 106 13.97 3.69 1.01
N GLU A 107 15.09 3.89 0.30
CA GLU A 107 16.16 4.81 0.71
C GLU A 107 15.76 6.28 0.51
N ALA A 108 15.15 6.60 -0.64
CA ALA A 108 14.64 7.94 -0.92
C ALA A 108 13.31 8.25 -0.21
N GLY A 109 12.60 7.23 0.28
CA GLY A 109 11.27 7.38 0.85
C GLY A 109 10.22 7.82 -0.17
N LYS A 110 10.33 7.37 -1.42
CA LYS A 110 9.50 7.85 -2.55
C LYS A 110 8.69 6.73 -3.19
N LEU A 111 7.44 7.03 -3.52
CA LEU A 111 6.49 6.13 -4.17
C LEU A 111 6.09 6.71 -5.52
N LEU A 112 6.44 6.01 -6.59
CA LEU A 112 5.94 6.26 -7.95
C LEU A 112 4.83 5.28 -8.28
N THR A 113 3.79 5.70 -8.99
CA THR A 113 2.72 4.81 -9.42
C THR A 113 2.17 5.21 -10.77
N TRP A 114 1.97 4.21 -11.62
CA TRP A 114 1.33 4.29 -12.92
C TRP A 114 0.00 3.57 -12.89
N HIS A 115 -0.99 4.13 -13.58
CA HIS A 115 -2.30 3.53 -13.77
C HIS A 115 -2.63 3.47 -15.26
N TRP A 116 -3.31 2.41 -15.68
CA TRP A 116 -3.78 2.26 -17.06
C TRP A 116 -5.29 2.07 -17.14
N VAL A 117 -5.86 2.71 -18.15
CA VAL A 117 -7.27 2.58 -18.51
C VAL A 117 -7.42 2.48 -20.03
N PRO A 118 -8.26 1.58 -20.56
CA PRO A 118 -8.53 1.55 -22.00
C PRO A 118 -9.26 2.81 -22.46
N ALA A 119 -8.72 3.47 -23.50
CA ALA A 119 -9.20 4.74 -24.01
C ALA A 119 -10.70 4.70 -24.36
N ASP A 120 -11.17 3.61 -24.95
CA ASP A 120 -12.55 3.44 -25.40
C ASP A 120 -13.55 3.35 -24.22
N THR A 121 -13.07 3.05 -23.01
CA THR A 121 -13.93 2.82 -21.83
C THR A 121 -13.73 3.85 -20.72
N ILE A 122 -12.83 4.82 -20.89
CA ILE A 122 -12.49 5.77 -19.82
C ILE A 122 -13.67 6.65 -19.42
N ILE A 123 -14.50 7.07 -20.37
CA ILE A 123 -15.72 7.86 -20.12
C ILE A 123 -16.78 7.02 -19.40
N GLU A 124 -17.06 5.81 -19.90
CA GLU A 124 -18.01 4.88 -19.27
C GLU A 124 -17.62 4.58 -17.81
N ARG A 125 -16.32 4.42 -17.54
CA ARG A 125 -15.78 4.20 -16.19
C ARG A 125 -15.90 5.43 -15.30
N ALA A 126 -15.61 6.62 -15.85
CA ALA A 126 -15.72 7.88 -15.13
C ALA A 126 -17.16 8.16 -14.68
N ASP A 127 -18.14 7.89 -15.56
CA ASP A 127 -19.56 8.05 -15.24
C ASP A 127 -20.04 7.04 -14.19
N ARG A 128 -19.58 5.77 -14.31
CA ARG A 128 -19.91 4.70 -13.37
C ARG A 128 -19.35 4.97 -11.97
N ASP A 129 -18.06 5.26 -11.87
CA ASP A 129 -17.37 5.43 -10.58
C ASP A 129 -17.55 6.87 -10.05
N ARG A 130 -18.11 7.80 -10.85
CA ARG A 130 -18.25 9.24 -10.53
C ARG A 130 -16.90 9.90 -10.22
N VAL A 131 -15.89 9.53 -10.99
CA VAL A 131 -14.48 9.87 -10.77
C VAL A 131 -13.90 10.51 -12.03
N PRO A 132 -13.09 11.59 -11.93
CA PRO A 132 -12.62 12.33 -13.09
C PRO A 132 -11.42 11.66 -13.80
N TYR A 133 -11.55 10.40 -14.22
CA TYR A 133 -10.47 9.68 -14.93
C TYR A 133 -9.94 10.41 -16.18
N PRO A 134 -10.76 11.07 -17.02
CA PRO A 134 -10.25 11.80 -18.18
C PRO A 134 -9.32 12.95 -17.79
N ILE A 135 -9.65 13.68 -16.71
CA ILE A 135 -8.83 14.79 -16.19
C ILE A 135 -7.49 14.24 -15.68
N TRP A 136 -7.51 13.12 -14.96
CA TRP A 136 -6.28 12.48 -14.49
C TRP A 136 -5.44 11.91 -15.63
N ALA A 137 -6.04 11.45 -16.72
CA ALA A 137 -5.32 11.04 -17.92
C ALA A 137 -4.66 12.22 -18.64
N GLU A 138 -5.36 13.35 -18.76
CA GLU A 138 -4.81 14.59 -19.34
C GLU A 138 -3.67 15.16 -18.50
N ALA A 139 -3.77 15.02 -17.17
CA ALA A 139 -2.73 15.43 -16.23
C ALA A 139 -1.55 14.43 -16.10
N GLY A 140 -1.57 13.31 -16.84
CA GLY A 140 -0.48 12.33 -16.85
C GLY A 140 -0.50 11.29 -15.73
N TRP A 141 -1.53 11.25 -14.89
CA TRP A 141 -1.70 10.26 -13.82
C TRP A 141 -2.29 8.93 -14.31
N ILE A 142 -2.87 8.91 -15.51
CA ILE A 142 -3.40 7.70 -16.16
C ILE A 142 -2.86 7.61 -17.58
N GLU A 143 -2.29 6.47 -17.91
CA GLU A 143 -1.94 6.10 -19.27
C GLU A 143 -3.13 5.43 -19.96
N LYS A 144 -3.50 5.95 -21.13
CA LYS A 144 -4.56 5.35 -21.94
C LYS A 144 -3.99 4.25 -22.82
N THR A 145 -4.52 3.05 -22.70
CA THR A 145 -4.21 1.96 -23.64
C THR A 145 -5.20 1.91 -24.79
N ASN A 146 -4.76 1.46 -25.96
CA ASN A 146 -5.62 1.36 -27.13
C ASN A 146 -6.67 0.25 -26.98
N GLY A 147 -7.88 0.50 -27.50
CA GLY A 147 -8.99 -0.45 -27.53
C GLY A 147 -9.84 -0.47 -26.26
N ARG A 148 -10.69 -1.51 -26.15
CA ARG A 148 -11.64 -1.69 -25.02
C ARG A 148 -11.07 -2.41 -23.81
N ALA A 149 -9.93 -3.08 -23.95
CA ALA A 149 -9.26 -3.82 -22.87
C ALA A 149 -7.84 -3.28 -22.67
N THR A 150 -7.29 -3.48 -21.47
CA THR A 150 -5.94 -2.97 -21.17
C THR A 150 -4.91 -3.71 -22.00
N ASP A 151 -4.18 -2.99 -22.82
CA ASP A 151 -3.11 -3.54 -23.66
C ASP A 151 -1.91 -3.96 -22.80
N ARG A 152 -1.59 -5.26 -22.80
CA ARG A 152 -0.45 -5.80 -22.06
C ARG A 152 0.89 -5.37 -22.65
N LEU A 153 0.95 -5.04 -23.93
CA LEU A 153 2.18 -4.55 -24.56
C LEU A 153 2.57 -3.18 -24.04
N SER A 154 1.59 -2.28 -23.86
CA SER A 154 1.80 -0.99 -23.22
C SER A 154 2.39 -1.14 -21.80
N ILE A 155 1.89 -2.10 -21.02
CA ILE A 155 2.41 -2.40 -19.67
C ILE A 155 3.82 -2.97 -19.76
N ALA A 156 4.08 -3.94 -20.64
CA ALA A 156 5.40 -4.55 -20.81
C ALA A 156 6.46 -3.50 -21.18
N ARG A 157 6.12 -2.57 -22.09
CA ARG A 157 6.99 -1.45 -22.46
C ARG A 157 7.30 -0.54 -21.28
N ARG A 158 6.28 -0.15 -20.49
CA ARG A 158 6.53 0.65 -19.27
C ARG A 158 7.45 -0.08 -18.29
N LEU A 159 7.27 -1.39 -18.10
CA LEU A 159 8.14 -2.18 -17.21
C LEU A 159 9.58 -2.24 -17.74
N ALA A 160 9.78 -2.32 -19.05
CA ALA A 160 11.09 -2.22 -19.67
C ALA A 160 11.73 -0.85 -19.46
N ASP A 161 11.00 0.24 -19.67
CA ASP A 161 11.48 1.62 -19.43
C ASP A 161 11.89 1.78 -17.97
N VAL A 162 11.04 1.36 -17.03
CA VAL A 162 11.32 1.36 -15.59
C VAL A 162 12.61 0.59 -15.27
N ARG A 163 12.83 -0.57 -15.90
CA ARG A 163 14.02 -1.38 -15.69
C ARG A 163 15.30 -0.72 -16.24
N GLN A 164 15.17 0.13 -17.26
CA GLN A 164 16.29 0.90 -17.82
C GLN A 164 16.69 2.08 -16.93
N HIS A 165 15.71 2.75 -16.32
CA HIS A 165 15.97 3.94 -15.49
C HIS A 165 16.28 3.63 -14.02
N TYR A 166 15.82 2.50 -13.47
CA TYR A 166 15.92 2.23 -12.03
C TYR A 166 16.57 0.86 -11.70
N ASP A 167 17.20 0.74 -10.51
CA ASP A 167 17.69 -0.55 -9.98
C ASP A 167 16.51 -1.34 -9.38
N VAL A 168 15.70 -1.92 -10.27
CA VAL A 168 14.55 -2.73 -9.87
C VAL A 168 15.05 -4.06 -9.31
N ARG A 169 14.78 -4.34 -8.03
CA ARG A 169 15.24 -5.54 -7.32
C ARG A 169 14.20 -6.64 -7.20
N GLY A 170 12.92 -6.28 -7.29
CA GLY A 170 11.83 -7.22 -7.25
C GLY A 170 10.54 -6.58 -7.71
N ILE A 171 9.68 -7.30 -8.42
CA ILE A 171 8.33 -6.86 -8.79
C ILE A 171 7.34 -7.93 -8.31
N ALA A 172 6.55 -7.59 -7.30
CA ALA A 172 5.48 -8.42 -6.77
C ALA A 172 4.32 -8.49 -7.79
N TYR A 173 3.81 -9.69 -8.04
CA TYR A 173 2.66 -9.91 -8.92
C TYR A 173 1.76 -11.04 -8.44
N ASP A 174 0.48 -11.01 -8.82
CA ASP A 174 -0.45 -12.15 -8.64
C ASP A 174 -0.39 -13.08 -9.86
N ARG A 175 -0.12 -14.36 -9.60
CA ARG A 175 0.06 -15.40 -10.61
C ARG A 175 -1.12 -15.55 -11.57
N TRP A 176 -2.36 -15.45 -11.10
CA TRP A 176 -3.55 -15.77 -11.89
C TRP A 176 -3.71 -14.95 -13.17
N ARG A 177 -3.25 -13.69 -13.16
CA ARG A 177 -3.42 -12.76 -14.29
C ARG A 177 -2.11 -12.49 -15.05
N PHE A 178 -1.03 -13.13 -14.63
CA PHE A 178 0.31 -12.80 -15.08
C PHE A 178 0.79 -13.66 -16.26
N GLU A 179 0.22 -14.84 -16.49
CA GLU A 179 0.69 -15.76 -17.53
C GLU A 179 0.73 -15.13 -18.93
N ASP A 180 -0.29 -14.35 -19.31
CA ASP A 180 -0.31 -13.65 -20.61
C ASP A 180 0.80 -12.60 -20.72
N LEU A 181 1.04 -11.85 -19.64
CA LEU A 181 2.13 -10.86 -19.60
C LEU A 181 3.49 -11.55 -19.59
N ARG A 182 3.63 -12.69 -18.90
CA ARG A 182 4.88 -13.45 -18.85
C ARG A 182 5.31 -13.91 -20.22
N LYS A 183 4.37 -14.45 -21.00
CA LYS A 183 4.64 -14.86 -22.38
C LYS A 183 5.12 -13.66 -23.21
N LEU A 184 4.44 -12.53 -23.11
CA LEU A 184 4.80 -11.32 -23.84
C LEU A 184 6.19 -10.78 -23.45
N LEU A 185 6.51 -10.76 -22.16
CA LEU A 185 7.84 -10.36 -21.67
C LEU A 185 8.94 -11.27 -22.24
N ASN A 186 8.69 -12.59 -22.30
CA ASN A 186 9.63 -13.53 -22.90
C ASN A 186 9.79 -13.33 -24.41
N ASP A 187 8.67 -13.14 -25.13
CA ASP A 187 8.66 -12.93 -26.58
C ASP A 187 9.42 -11.64 -26.97
N GLU A 188 9.34 -10.60 -26.14
CA GLU A 188 10.04 -9.32 -26.31
C GLU A 188 11.45 -9.31 -25.70
N GLY A 189 11.91 -10.39 -25.06
CA GLY A 189 13.23 -10.49 -24.43
C GLY A 189 13.42 -9.58 -23.21
N ILE A 190 12.34 -9.24 -22.51
CA ILE A 190 12.35 -8.35 -21.34
C ILE A 190 12.51 -9.18 -20.05
N GLU A 191 13.69 -9.10 -19.44
CA GLU A 191 13.97 -9.76 -18.16
C GLU A 191 13.63 -8.85 -16.97
N LEU A 192 12.76 -9.34 -16.08
CA LEU A 192 12.34 -8.64 -14.86
C LEU A 192 12.52 -9.55 -13.63
N PRO A 193 12.92 -9.00 -12.47
CA PRO A 193 13.02 -9.76 -11.22
C PRO A 193 11.62 -9.94 -10.62
N LEU A 194 10.88 -10.92 -11.13
CA LEU A 194 9.49 -11.15 -10.73
C LEU A 194 9.39 -11.97 -9.45
N VAL A 195 8.59 -11.50 -8.49
CA VAL A 195 8.35 -12.17 -7.20
C VAL A 195 6.87 -12.52 -7.10
N GLU A 196 6.55 -13.81 -6.98
CA GLU A 196 5.17 -14.24 -6.81
C GLU A 196 4.63 -13.75 -5.45
N PHE A 197 3.51 -13.02 -5.49
CA PHE A 197 2.84 -12.50 -4.32
C PHE A 197 1.49 -13.21 -4.15
N VAL A 198 1.41 -14.11 -3.17
CA VAL A 198 0.18 -14.88 -2.91
C VAL A 198 -0.81 -14.00 -2.13
N PRO A 199 -1.99 -13.68 -2.70
CA PRO A 199 -2.96 -12.78 -2.07
C PRO A 199 -3.67 -13.46 -0.89
N GLY A 200 -3.11 -13.30 0.30
CA GLY A 200 -3.67 -13.84 1.54
C GLY A 200 -3.14 -13.11 2.77
N TYR A 201 -3.80 -13.33 3.92
CA TYR A 201 -3.47 -12.64 5.18
C TYR A 201 -2.00 -12.80 5.59
N LYS A 202 -1.41 -13.99 5.40
CA LYS A 202 0.01 -14.24 5.71
C LYS A 202 0.96 -13.32 4.95
N THR A 203 0.65 -13.03 3.68
CA THR A 203 1.51 -12.18 2.84
C THR A 203 1.19 -10.70 3.06
N TYR A 204 -0.10 -10.36 3.13
CA TYR A 204 -0.56 -8.99 3.24
C TYR A 204 -0.36 -8.38 4.62
N ALA A 205 -0.48 -9.12 5.71
CA ALA A 205 -0.38 -8.55 7.06
C ALA A 205 0.94 -7.82 7.31
N PRO A 206 2.13 -8.44 7.15
CA PRO A 206 3.40 -7.73 7.31
C PRO A 206 3.58 -6.61 6.27
N ALA A 207 3.03 -6.75 5.06
CA ALA A 207 3.10 -5.71 4.03
C ALA A 207 2.26 -4.47 4.39
N CYS A 208 1.06 -4.69 4.92
CA CYS A 208 0.18 -3.64 5.42
C CYS A 208 0.80 -2.93 6.61
N ASP A 209 1.41 -3.67 7.55
CA ASP A 209 2.10 -3.09 8.70
C ASP A 209 3.28 -2.21 8.25
N ALA A 210 4.09 -2.69 7.30
CA ALA A 210 5.22 -1.92 6.76
C ALA A 210 4.77 -0.67 6.01
N PHE A 211 3.71 -0.78 5.20
CA PHE A 211 3.12 0.34 4.46
C PHE A 211 2.52 1.39 5.40
N GLU A 212 1.67 0.97 6.36
CA GLU A 212 1.07 1.89 7.33
C GLU A 212 2.14 2.61 8.13
N ARG A 213 3.18 1.90 8.57
CA ARG A 213 4.32 2.49 9.29
C ARG A 213 5.05 3.54 8.44
N ALA A 214 5.27 3.29 7.15
CA ALA A 214 5.92 4.25 6.27
C ALA A 214 5.11 5.54 6.10
N VAL A 215 3.78 5.43 6.00
CA VAL A 215 2.86 6.59 5.94
C VAL A 215 2.86 7.35 7.27
N LEU A 216 2.64 6.66 8.40
CA LEU A 216 2.54 7.29 9.72
C LEU A 216 3.84 7.98 10.16
N GLU A 217 4.99 7.41 9.81
CA GLU A 217 6.30 8.01 10.10
C GLU A 217 6.71 9.09 9.10
N ARG A 218 5.84 9.42 8.12
CA ARG A 218 6.09 10.43 7.08
C ARG A 218 7.32 10.15 6.24
N ARG A 219 7.52 8.86 5.93
CA ARG A 219 8.67 8.37 5.16
C ARG A 219 8.30 7.97 3.74
N MET A 220 7.07 8.22 3.28
CA MET A 220 6.56 7.79 1.97
C MET A 220 6.00 8.96 1.17
N GLN A 221 6.86 9.74 0.53
CA GLN A 221 6.42 10.77 -0.42
C GLN A 221 5.74 10.12 -1.63
N HIS A 222 4.50 10.52 -1.95
CA HIS A 222 3.67 9.91 -3.03
C HIS A 222 3.34 10.87 -4.18
N ASN A 223 4.15 11.93 -4.33
CA ASN A 223 4.13 12.87 -5.44
C ASN A 223 2.79 13.61 -5.64
N GLU A 224 2.04 13.86 -4.56
CA GLU A 224 0.69 14.47 -4.62
C GLU A 224 -0.27 13.79 -5.60
N ASN A 225 -0.08 12.50 -5.89
CA ASN A 225 -0.86 11.82 -6.91
C ASN A 225 -2.36 11.82 -6.51
N PRO A 226 -3.24 12.54 -7.24
CA PRO A 226 -4.64 12.72 -6.85
C PRO A 226 -5.44 11.43 -6.96
N LEU A 227 -5.03 10.53 -7.87
CA LEU A 227 -5.63 9.22 -8.04
C LEU A 227 -5.28 8.32 -6.85
N LEU A 228 -4.00 8.25 -6.45
CA LEU A 228 -3.61 7.51 -5.25
C LEU A 228 -4.26 8.08 -3.99
N ARG A 229 -4.34 9.40 -3.87
CA ARG A 229 -5.02 10.07 -2.75
C ARG A 229 -6.50 9.68 -2.67
N TRP A 230 -7.19 9.61 -3.80
CA TRP A 230 -8.57 9.10 -3.86
C TRP A 230 -8.64 7.63 -3.43
N GLN A 231 -7.76 6.77 -3.95
CA GLN A 231 -7.70 5.35 -3.58
C GLN A 231 -7.37 5.13 -2.10
N ALA A 232 -6.49 5.96 -1.52
CA ALA A 232 -6.17 5.94 -0.09
C ALA A 232 -7.41 6.24 0.78
N GLY A 233 -8.28 7.14 0.31
CA GLY A 233 -9.56 7.42 0.96
C GLY A 233 -10.56 6.26 0.87
N ASN A 234 -10.46 5.39 -0.14
CA ASN A 234 -11.42 4.31 -0.38
C ASN A 234 -11.07 3.00 0.33
N VAL A 235 -9.79 2.79 0.64
CA VAL A 235 -9.29 1.49 1.08
C VAL A 235 -9.80 1.09 2.46
N ILE A 236 -10.38 -0.10 2.51
CA ILE A 236 -10.80 -0.79 3.73
C ILE A 236 -10.01 -2.08 3.87
N ALA A 237 -9.44 -2.29 5.06
CA ALA A 237 -8.75 -3.52 5.40
C ALA A 237 -9.71 -4.51 6.09
N GLU A 238 -9.68 -5.76 5.64
CA GLU A 238 -10.27 -6.87 6.37
C GLU A 238 -9.29 -7.39 7.40
N THR A 239 -9.79 -7.74 8.58
CA THR A 239 -9.02 -8.38 9.63
C THR A 239 -9.55 -9.78 9.87
N ASP A 240 -8.65 -10.77 9.95
CA ASP A 240 -9.00 -12.13 10.35
C ASP A 240 -9.11 -12.28 11.88
N ALA A 241 -9.48 -13.46 12.36
CA ALA A 241 -9.60 -13.72 13.80
C ALA A 241 -8.26 -13.62 14.57
N ALA A 242 -7.13 -13.68 13.87
CA ALA A 242 -5.79 -13.55 14.46
C ALA A 242 -5.28 -12.09 14.44
N GLY A 243 -6.08 -11.13 13.95
CA GLY A 243 -5.68 -9.73 13.85
C GLY A 243 -4.87 -9.39 12.59
N ASN A 244 -4.69 -10.34 11.65
CA ASN A 244 -3.98 -10.10 10.41
C ASN A 244 -4.82 -9.27 9.46
N ARG A 245 -4.20 -8.28 8.83
CA ARG A 245 -4.89 -7.34 7.93
C ARG A 245 -4.57 -7.61 6.47
N LYS A 246 -5.55 -7.38 5.60
CA LYS A 246 -5.36 -7.33 4.14
C LYS A 246 -6.29 -6.27 3.53
N PRO A 247 -5.89 -5.57 2.45
CA PRO A 247 -6.81 -4.72 1.71
C PRO A 247 -7.94 -5.56 1.11
N SER A 248 -9.18 -5.07 1.15
CA SER A 248 -10.34 -5.75 0.57
C SER A 248 -10.96 -4.91 -0.54
N LYS A 249 -10.83 -5.37 -1.79
CA LYS A 249 -11.51 -4.74 -2.94
C LYS A 249 -13.04 -4.80 -2.81
N THR A 250 -13.58 -5.83 -2.15
CA THR A 250 -15.03 -6.01 -1.99
C THR A 250 -15.62 -5.09 -0.94
N LYS A 251 -14.89 -4.81 0.15
CA LYS A 251 -15.36 -3.92 1.22
C LYS A 251 -14.97 -2.47 1.02
N SER A 252 -13.96 -2.19 0.21
CA SER A 252 -13.55 -0.81 -0.08
C SER A 252 -14.65 -0.04 -0.80
N LEU A 253 -14.69 1.27 -0.58
CA LEU A 253 -15.76 2.13 -1.10
C LEU A 253 -15.73 2.23 -2.63
N ASP A 254 -14.53 2.17 -3.21
CA ASP A 254 -14.30 2.22 -4.64
C ASP A 254 -12.91 1.61 -4.97
N ARG A 255 -12.34 1.89 -6.14
CA ARG A 255 -11.05 1.35 -6.59
C ARG A 255 -9.92 1.67 -5.59
N ILE A 256 -9.03 0.70 -5.46
CA ILE A 256 -7.85 0.75 -4.57
C ILE A 256 -6.59 0.17 -5.22
N ASP A 257 -6.59 -0.04 -6.53
CA ASP A 257 -5.59 -0.84 -7.24
C ASP A 257 -4.16 -0.31 -7.03
N GLY A 258 -3.96 1.00 -7.04
CA GLY A 258 -2.65 1.63 -6.78
C GLY A 258 -2.19 1.52 -5.33
N ILE A 259 -3.11 1.52 -4.37
CA ILE A 259 -2.78 1.26 -2.95
C ILE A 259 -2.40 -0.20 -2.76
N VAL A 260 -3.09 -1.12 -3.43
CA VAL A 260 -2.73 -2.55 -3.41
C VAL A 260 -1.33 -2.77 -3.96
N THR A 261 -0.99 -2.18 -5.10
CA THR A 261 0.35 -2.29 -5.67
C THR A 261 1.42 -1.64 -4.81
N ALA A 262 1.13 -0.50 -4.17
CA ALA A 262 2.05 0.13 -3.23
C ALA A 262 2.30 -0.74 -1.98
N ILE A 263 1.25 -1.36 -1.42
CA ILE A 263 1.39 -2.33 -0.31
C ILE A 263 2.24 -3.52 -0.74
N MET A 264 2.02 -4.07 -1.94
CA MET A 264 2.81 -5.18 -2.47
C MET A 264 4.29 -4.80 -2.61
N ALA A 265 4.58 -3.64 -3.20
CA ALA A 265 5.93 -3.11 -3.39
C ALA A 265 6.67 -2.94 -2.04
N VAL A 266 6.02 -2.29 -1.07
CA VAL A 266 6.58 -2.12 0.29
C VAL A 266 6.76 -3.46 0.98
N GLY A 267 5.83 -4.40 0.80
CA GLY A 267 5.86 -5.71 1.43
C GLY A 267 7.02 -6.59 0.97
N ILE A 268 7.40 -6.52 -0.31
CA ILE A 268 8.60 -7.22 -0.78
C ILE A 268 9.87 -6.47 -0.39
N ALA A 269 9.87 -5.13 -0.41
CA ALA A 269 11.01 -4.33 0.02
C ALA A 269 11.35 -4.58 1.50
N SER A 270 10.34 -4.69 2.37
CA SER A 270 10.55 -4.91 3.81
C SER A 270 11.10 -6.30 4.16
N ARG A 271 11.13 -7.22 3.19
CA ARG A 271 11.65 -8.58 3.35
C ARG A 271 13.00 -8.77 2.67
N ASP A 272 13.43 -7.81 1.86
CA ASP A 272 14.75 -7.86 1.27
C ASP A 272 15.76 -7.47 2.34
N GLU A 273 16.61 -8.43 2.73
CA GLU A 273 17.67 -8.24 3.72
C GLU A 273 18.85 -7.42 3.14
N GLY A 274 18.75 -6.98 1.88
CA GLY A 274 19.79 -6.26 1.16
C GLY A 274 20.90 -7.20 0.71
N LYS A 275 21.82 -6.71 -0.12
CA LYS A 275 23.08 -7.44 -0.34
C LYS A 275 23.85 -7.42 0.97
N ALA A 276 24.20 -8.60 1.49
CA ALA A 276 25.18 -8.71 2.56
C ALA A 276 26.50 -8.12 2.07
N GLU A 277 26.78 -6.85 2.37
CA GLU A 277 28.11 -6.31 2.22
C GLU A 277 29.00 -7.02 3.24
N TYR A 278 29.86 -7.92 2.75
CA TYR A 278 30.92 -8.50 3.55
C TYR A 278 31.86 -7.37 4.02
N ARG A 279 31.61 -6.86 5.23
CA ARG A 279 32.57 -6.04 5.97
C ARG A 279 33.58 -6.96 6.67
N GLY A 280 34.30 -7.75 5.89
CA GLY A 280 35.43 -8.48 6.45
C GLY A 280 36.62 -7.54 6.59
N GLU A 281 37.08 -7.38 7.82
CA GLU A 281 38.51 -7.15 8.02
C GLU A 281 39.23 -8.35 7.40
N GLY A 282 40.04 -8.08 6.38
CA GLY A 282 40.74 -9.13 5.62
C GLY A 282 41.55 -10.06 6.53
N PRO A 283 41.88 -11.28 6.07
CA PRO A 283 42.59 -12.24 6.89
C PRO A 283 43.93 -11.65 7.38
N PHE A 284 44.06 -11.54 8.70
CA PHE A 284 45.35 -11.31 9.35
C PHE A 284 46.19 -12.57 9.17
N TRP A 285 47.23 -12.48 8.35
CA TRP A 285 48.26 -13.52 8.29
C TRP A 285 49.14 -13.36 9.54
N LEU A 286 49.13 -14.38 10.41
CA LEU A 286 50.08 -14.58 11.51
C LEU A 286 51.39 -15.20 10.97
#